data_AF-A0A832GPT7-F1
#
_entry.id   AF-A0A832GPT7-F1
#
_cell.length_a   1.000
_cell.length_b   1.000
_cell.length_c   1.000
_cell.angle_alpha   90.00
_cell.angle_beta   90.00
_cell.angle_gamma   90.00
#
_symmetry.space_group_name_H-M   'P 1'
#
loop_
_entity.id
_entity.type
_entity.pdbx_description
1 polymer ?
#
loop_
_entity_poly.entity_id
_entity_poly.type
_entity_poly.pdbx_seq_one_letter_code
_entity_poly.pdbx_strand_id
1 'polypeptide(L)' 'MSVKREAWASKVGLIFAAAGNAVGLGNLLRFPSKAALYGGGAFMVPYFISLLLLGLPVMLLEWVIGRYAGKRGHG' A
#
# COMPACT_ATOMS: atom_id res chain seq x y z
N MET A 1 -13.51 -5.49 -31.90
CA MET A 1 -13.94 -4.41 -31.00
C MET A 1 -12.85 -4.16 -29.97
N SER A 2 -12.32 -2.94 -29.87
CA SER A 2 -11.40 -2.56 -28.78
C SER A 2 -12.23 -2.38 -27.51
N VAL A 3 -12.19 -3.37 -26.60
CA VAL A 3 -12.85 -3.25 -25.29
C VAL A 3 -12.19 -2.13 -24.52
N LYS A 4 -12.91 -1.04 -24.30
CA LYS A 4 -12.41 0.14 -23.58
C LYS A 4 -12.44 -0.20 -22.08
N ARG A 5 -11.28 -0.24 -21.42
CA ARG A 5 -11.21 -0.50 -19.97
C ARG A 5 -11.94 0.60 -19.21
N GLU A 6 -12.70 0.21 -18.19
CA GLU A 6 -13.30 1.15 -17.25
C GLU A 6 -12.22 1.90 -16.48
N ALA A 7 -12.43 3.20 -16.30
CA ALA A 7 -11.52 4.08 -15.59
C ALA A 7 -12.15 4.53 -14.27
N TRP A 8 -11.30 4.78 -13.28
CA TRP A 8 -11.72 5.34 -12.00
C TRP A 8 -12.38 6.71 -12.20
N ALA A 9 -13.55 6.90 -11.59
CA ALA A 9 -14.29 8.16 -11.67
C ALA A 9 -13.50 9.35 -11.10
N SER A 10 -12.66 9.14 -10.08
CA SER A 10 -11.79 10.18 -9.54
C SER A 10 -10.47 9.63 -9.00
N LYS A 11 -9.41 10.45 -9.06
CA LYS A 11 -8.09 10.13 -8.47
C LYS A 11 -8.19 9.99 -6.95
N VAL A 12 -9.01 10.84 -6.31
CA VAL A 12 -9.23 10.82 -4.87
C VAL A 12 -9.93 9.52 -4.46
N GLY A 13 -10.96 9.10 -5.20
CA GLY A 13 -11.64 7.82 -4.97
C GLY A 13 -10.70 6.62 -5.09
N LEU A 14 -9.78 6.64 -6.06
CA LEU A 14 -8.74 5.63 -6.19
C LEU A 14 -7.79 5.62 -4.97
N ILE A 15 -7.36 6.77 -4.48
CA ILE A 15 -6.48 6.86 -3.31
C ILE A 15 -7.18 6.32 -2.07
N PHE A 16 -8.44 6.68 -1.84
CA PHE A 16 -9.20 6.17 -0.71
C PHE A 16 -9.46 4.66 -0.79
N ALA A 17 -9.78 4.14 -1.98
CA ALA A 17 -9.93 2.70 -2.18
C ALA A 17 -8.61 1.95 -1.88
N ALA A 18 -7.48 2.47 -2.36
CA ALA A 18 -6.17 1.89 -2.09
C ALA A 18 -5.78 2.00 -0.61
N ALA A 19 -6.03 3.15 0.03
CA ALA A 19 -5.75 3.35 1.45
C ALA A 19 -6.62 2.44 2.33
N GLY A 20 -7.90 2.27 2.00
CA GLY A 20 -8.80 1.34 2.69
C GLY A 20 -8.38 -0.12 2.55
N ASN A 21 -7.80 -0.50 1.41
CA ASN A 21 -7.21 -1.83 1.25
C ASN A 21 -5.92 -2.01 2.08
N ALA A 22 -5.09 -0.97 2.18
CA ALA A 22 -3.82 -1.04 2.91
C ALA A 22 -4.01 -0.99 4.44
N VAL A 23 -5.05 -0.31 4.94
CA VAL A 23 -5.31 -0.15 6.37
C VAL A 23 -6.40 -1.12 6.83
N GLY A 24 -6.02 -2.16 7.56
CA GLY A 24 -6.94 -3.17 8.09
C GLY A 24 -6.84 -3.39 9.60
N LEU A 25 -7.68 -4.30 10.12
CA LEU A 25 -7.72 -4.66 11.55
C LEU A 25 -6.34 -5.08 12.09
N GLY A 26 -5.55 -5.78 11.28
CA GLY A 26 -4.18 -6.17 11.63
C GLY A 26 -3.29 -4.96 11.94
N ASN A 27 -3.44 -3.85 11.22
CA ASN A 27 -2.68 -2.63 11.48
C ASN A 27 -3.12 -1.94 12.77
N LEU A 28 -4.37 -2.12 13.20
CA LEU A 28 -4.91 -1.55 14.44
C LEU A 28 -4.61 -2.40 15.67
N LEU A 29 -4.59 -3.73 15.55
CA LEU A 29 -4.41 -4.63 16.69
C LEU A 29 -2.97 -5.14 16.82
N ARG A 30 -2.33 -5.55 15.72
CA ARG A 30 -1.00 -6.18 15.76
C ARG A 30 0.11 -5.14 15.94
N PHE A 31 -0.02 -3.98 15.30
CA PHE A 31 0.98 -2.91 15.40
C PHE A 31 1.18 -2.43 16.85
N PRO A 32 0.14 -2.00 17.61
CA PRO A 32 0.36 -1.52 18.97
C PRO A 32 0.86 -2.62 19.90
N SER A 33 0.38 -3.86 19.76
CA SER A 33 0.90 -4.99 20.55
C SER A 33 2.40 -5.23 20.29
N LYS A 34 2.85 -5.13 19.04
CA LYS A 34 4.26 -5.31 18.67
C LYS A 34 5.10 -4.11 19.11
N ALA A 35 4.61 -2.89 18.92
CA ALA A 35 5.27 -1.69 19.42
C ALA A 35 5.46 -1.77 20.94
N ALA A 36 4.40 -2.09 21.70
CA ALA A 36 4.49 -2.23 23.15
C ALA A 36 5.47 -3.32 23.60
N LEU A 37 5.51 -4.46 22.91
CA LEU A 37 6.41 -5.58 23.25
C LEU A 37 7.89 -5.26 22.95
N TYR A 38 8.18 -4.52 21.89
CA TYR A 38 9.55 -4.26 21.41
C TYR A 38 10.07 -2.87 21.79
N GLY A 39 9.73 -2.38 22.98
CA GLY A 39 10.28 -1.12 23.52
C GLY A 39 9.49 0.14 23.17
N GLY A 40 8.20 0.00 22.84
CA GLY A 40 7.26 1.10 22.64
C GLY A 40 7.71 2.06 21.54
N GLY A 41 8.10 3.27 21.93
CA GLY A 41 8.58 4.31 21.01
C GLY A 41 9.89 3.93 20.30
N ALA A 42 10.77 3.14 20.93
CA ALA A 42 12.02 2.71 20.31
C ALA A 42 11.80 1.81 19.09
N PHE A 43 10.70 1.04 19.06
CA PHE A 43 10.30 0.21 17.91
C PHE A 43 10.04 1.05 16.65
N MET A 44 9.70 2.33 16.78
CA MET A 44 9.42 3.19 15.62
C MET A 44 10.65 3.41 14.74
N VAL A 45 11.86 3.41 15.30
CA VAL A 45 13.10 3.64 14.55
C VAL A 45 13.31 2.56 13.48
N PRO A 46 13.43 1.26 13.81
CA PRO A 46 13.55 0.22 12.80
C PRO A 46 12.29 0.08 11.94
N TYR A 47 11.10 0.40 12.48
CA TYR A 47 9.87 0.43 11.70
C TYR A 47 9.93 1.45 10.56
N PHE A 48 10.33 2.69 10.82
CA PHE A 48 10.48 3.70 9.76
C PHE A 48 11.60 3.37 8.78
N ILE A 49 12.72 2.83 9.26
CA ILE A 49 13.81 2.40 8.38
C ILE A 49 13.32 1.33 7.40
N SER A 50 12.63 0.29 7.89
CA SER A 50 12.06 -0.75 7.04
C SER A 50 10.94 -0.23 6.13
N LEU A 51 10.13 0.72 6.59
CA LEU A 51 9.11 1.38 5.75
C LEU A 51 9.75 2.12 4.58
N LEU A 52 10.84 2.87 4.82
CA LEU A 52 11.50 3.65 3.77
C LEU A 52 12.31 2.77 2.82
N LEU A 53 13.00 1.75 3.33
CA LEU A 53 13.89 0.90 2.54
C LEU A 53 13.17 -0.26 1.84
N LEU A 54 12.05 -0.73 2.37
CA LEU A 54 11.32 -1.89 1.83
C LEU A 54 9.88 -1.53 1.48
N GLY A 55 9.14 -0.93 2.42
CA GLY A 55 7.72 -0.63 2.22
C GLY A 55 7.45 0.27 1.02
N LEU A 56 8.07 1.45 0.99
CA LEU A 56 7.95 2.41 -0.12
C LEU A 56 8.41 1.85 -1.47
N PRO A 57 9.61 1.28 -1.62
CA PRO A 57 10.05 0.79 -2.92
C PRO A 57 9.21 -0.38 -3.43
N VAL A 58 8.77 -1.29 -2.55
CA VAL A 58 7.86 -2.39 -2.94
C VAL A 58 6.51 -1.83 -3.39
N MET A 59 5.91 -0.91 -2.63
CA MET A 59 4.63 -0.30 -2.99
C MET A 59 4.71 0.44 -4.34
N LEU A 60 5.80 1.17 -4.59
CA LEU A 60 6.03 1.84 -5.86
C LEU A 60 6.20 0.84 -7.01
N LEU A 61 6.92 -0.25 -6.78
CA LEU A 61 7.10 -1.32 -7.75
C LEU A 61 5.76 -1.95 -8.14
N GLU A 62 4.94 -2.35 -7.16
CA GLU A 62 3.60 -2.89 -7.39
C GLU A 62 2.72 -1.92 -8.17
N TRP A 63 2.76 -0.63 -7.82
CA TRP A 63 2.01 0.41 -8.52
C TRP A 63 2.43 0.57 -9.98
N VAL A 64 3.74 0.60 -10.26
CA VAL A 64 4.28 0.72 -11.62
C VAL A 64 3.91 -0.50 -12.46
N ILE A 65 4.11 -1.70 -11.91
CA ILE A 65 3.76 -2.96 -12.59
C ILE A 65 2.25 -2.99 -12.91
N GLY A 66 1.39 -2.70 -11.93
CA GLY A 66 -0.06 -2.69 -12.12
C GLY A 66 -0.53 -1.70 -13.19
N ARG A 67 0.05 -0.49 -13.22
CA ARG A 67 -0.24 0.51 -14.26
C ARG A 67 0.26 0.09 -15.64
N TYR A 68 1.42 -0.53 -15.72
CA TYR A 68 2.01 -0.99 -16.97
C TYR A 68 1.27 -2.19 -17.56
N ALA A 69 0.92 -3.18 -16.73
CA ALA A 69 0.08 -4.31 -17.11
C ALA A 69 -1.31 -3.83 -17.57
N GLY A 70 -1.92 -2.91 -16.81
CA GLY A 70 -3.20 -2.27 -17.15
C GLY A 70 -3.20 -1.55 -18.50
N LYS A 71 -2.08 -0.99 -18.95
CA LYS A 71 -1.95 -0.38 -20.29
C LYS A 71 -1.84 -1.40 -21.43
N ARG A 72 -1.42 -2.63 -21.15
CA ARG A 72 -1.16 -3.69 -22.15
C ARG A 72 -2.28 -4.71 -22.29
N GLY A 73 -3.41 -4.52 -21.60
CA GLY A 73 -4.51 -5.49 -21.61
C GLY A 73 -4.34 -6.63 -20.60
N HIS A 74 -3.18 -6.77 -19.95
CA HIS A 74 -2.95 -7.77 -18.91
C HIS A 74 -3.43 -7.22 -17.56
N GLY A 75 -4.57 -7.70 -17.05
CA GLY A 75 -5.12 -7.26 -15.77
C GLY A 75 -6.60 -7.52 -15.62
#